data_AF-A0A519XZL3-F1
#
_entry.id   AF-A0A519XZL3-F1
#
_cell.length_a   1.000
_cell.length_b   1.000
_cell.length_c   1.000
_cell.angle_alpha   90.00
_cell.angle_beta   90.00
_cell.angle_gamma   90.00
#
_symmetry.space_group_name_H-M   'P 1'
#
loop_
_entity.id
_entity.type
_entity.pdbx_description
1 polymer ?
#
loop_
_entity_poly.entity_id
_entity_poly.type
_entity_poly.pdbx_seq_one_letter_code
_entity_poly.pdbx_strand_id
1 'polypeptide(L)'
;MNDFTLGIEEEYMIVDPVTRELTSHDQKIVEAAQKIHKDQVKAEMHQAVVEVGTGICKNTDQARQEITQLRKTVAELAGEQGLRIGAAGTHPFSHWEKQLITEHPRYSEIVNELQEAARSNLIFGLHVHVGFQSRELAIH
;
A
#
# COMPACT_ATOMS: atom_id res chain seq x y z
N MET A 1 -30.69 -9.30 9.57
CA MET A 1 -29.87 -8.64 8.54
C MET A 1 -28.58 -9.41 8.45
N ASN A 2 -28.06 -9.67 7.26
CA ASN A 2 -26.71 -10.21 7.13
C ASN A 2 -25.76 -9.04 7.39
N ASP A 3 -24.98 -9.13 8.46
CA ASP A 3 -24.01 -8.10 8.79
C ASP A 3 -22.73 -8.40 8.00
N PHE A 4 -22.49 -7.61 6.95
CA PHE A 4 -21.24 -7.60 6.21
C PHE A 4 -20.23 -6.69 6.91
N THR A 5 -18.94 -7.02 6.79
CA THR A 5 -17.85 -6.13 7.20
C THR A 5 -17.01 -5.74 6.00
N LEU A 6 -16.25 -4.66 6.14
CA LEU A 6 -15.38 -4.13 5.09
C LEU A 6 -13.94 -3.98 5.59
N GLY A 7 -12.98 -4.20 4.71
CA GLY A 7 -11.59 -3.76 4.85
C GLY A 7 -11.17 -3.07 3.57
N ILE A 8 -10.40 -1.98 3.66
CA ILE A 8 -9.85 -1.29 2.49
C ILE A 8 -8.34 -1.25 2.60
N GLU A 9 -7.65 -1.61 1.53
CA GLU A 9 -6.21 -1.42 1.35
C GLU A 9 -5.97 -0.44 0.21
N GLU A 10 -5.02 0.49 0.39
CA GLU A 10 -4.54 1.39 -0.65
C GLU A 10 -3.01 1.36 -0.71
N GLU A 11 -2.48 1.27 -1.92
CA GLU A 11 -1.05 1.33 -2.20
C GLU A 11 -0.69 2.69 -2.79
N TYR A 12 0.32 3.35 -2.22
CA TYR A 12 0.75 4.68 -2.65
C TYR A 12 2.14 4.67 -3.25
N MET A 13 2.28 5.44 -4.33
CA MET A 13 3.55 5.83 -4.93
C MET A 13 4.30 6.79 -4.02
N ILE A 14 5.57 6.54 -3.73
CA ILE A 14 6.44 7.53 -3.11
C ILE A 14 7.19 8.28 -4.21
N VAL A 15 7.00 9.60 -4.24
CA VAL A 15 7.40 10.47 -5.34
C VAL A 15 8.32 11.59 -4.85
N ASP A 16 9.42 11.79 -5.57
CA ASP A 16 10.24 13.00 -5.43
C ASP A 16 9.49 14.19 -6.05
N PRO A 17 9.21 15.27 -5.31
CA PRO A 17 8.40 16.38 -5.81
C PRO A 17 9.08 17.21 -6.91
N VAL A 18 10.40 17.11 -7.08
CA VAL A 18 11.19 17.85 -8.07
C VAL A 18 11.26 17.07 -9.38
N THR A 19 11.76 15.83 -9.34
CA THR A 19 11.90 14.98 -10.54
C THR A 19 10.57 14.38 -10.97
N ARG A 20 9.63 14.26 -10.03
CA ARG A 20 8.36 13.51 -10.15
C ARG A 20 8.57 12.03 -10.42
N GLU A 21 9.78 11.50 -10.25
CA GLU A 21 10.03 10.06 -10.33
C GLU A 21 9.65 9.38 -9.02
N LEU A 22 9.34 8.09 -9.12
CA LEU A 22 9.31 7.19 -7.98
C LEU A 22 10.67 7.16 -7.29
N THR A 23 10.66 7.16 -5.96
CA THR A 23 11.86 7.08 -5.14
C THR A 23 11.66 6.14 -3.96
N SER A 24 12.76 5.54 -3.51
CA SER A 24 12.74 4.71 -2.30
C SER A 24 12.44 5.55 -1.05
N HIS A 25 11.60 5.01 -0.16
CA HIS A 25 11.41 5.55 1.19
C HIS A 25 12.29 4.89 2.26
N ASP A 26 13.06 3.86 1.89
CA ASP A 26 14.04 3.20 2.77
C ASP A 26 13.44 2.79 4.14
N GLN A 27 12.21 2.27 4.14
CA GLN A 27 11.39 1.91 5.32
C GLN A 27 11.00 3.05 6.26
N LYS A 28 11.56 4.25 6.12
CA LYS A 28 11.38 5.36 7.08
C LYS A 28 9.94 5.78 7.28
N ILE A 29 9.17 5.85 6.19
CA ILE A 29 7.74 6.19 6.26
C ILE A 29 6.97 5.11 7.02
N VAL A 30 7.25 3.83 6.72
CA VAL A 30 6.58 2.68 7.33
C VAL A 30 6.91 2.57 8.81
N GLU A 31 8.19 2.67 9.18
CA GLU A 31 8.65 2.62 10.58
C GLU A 31 8.06 3.75 11.42
N ALA A 32 7.95 4.97 10.86
CA ALA A 32 7.32 6.08 11.54
C ALA A 32 5.81 5.87 11.69
N ALA A 33 5.15 5.40 10.62
CA ALA A 33 3.71 5.16 10.62
C ALA A 33 3.30 4.05 11.58
N GLN A 34 4.08 2.97 11.71
CA GLN A 34 3.80 1.86 12.62
C GLN A 34 3.82 2.25 14.10
N LYS A 35 4.49 3.36 14.46
CA LYS A 35 4.43 3.93 15.82
C LYS A 35 3.08 4.58 16.12
N ILE A 36 2.32 4.94 15.09
CA ILE A 36 1.03 5.65 15.16
C ILE A 36 -0.11 4.67 14.88
N HIS A 37 -0.01 3.92 13.78
CA HIS A 37 -1.00 2.96 13.27
C HIS A 37 -0.36 1.59 13.15
N LYS A 38 -0.29 0.89 14.28
CA LYS A 38 0.34 -0.44 14.35
C LYS A 38 -0.37 -1.43 13.42
N ASP A 39 0.40 -2.19 12.65
CA ASP A 39 -0.06 -3.24 11.73
C ASP A 39 -0.98 -2.77 10.57
N GLN A 40 -1.21 -1.46 10.42
CA GLN A 40 -2.05 -0.86 9.38
C GLN A 40 -1.24 -0.18 8.26
N VAL A 41 0.08 -0.12 8.39
CA VAL A 41 0.99 0.42 7.38
C VAL A 41 2.15 -0.55 7.18
N LYS A 42 2.42 -0.91 5.93
CA LYS A 42 3.40 -1.91 5.57
C LYS A 42 4.26 -1.45 4.40
N ALA A 43 5.45 -2.03 4.32
CA ALA A 43 6.26 -1.96 3.12
C ALA A 43 5.92 -3.08 2.17
N GLU A 44 5.89 -2.71 0.90
CA GLU A 44 5.67 -3.64 -0.20
C GLU A 44 6.99 -4.07 -0.84
N MET A 45 6.90 -4.97 -1.82
CA MET A 45 8.06 -5.53 -2.52
C MET A 45 8.96 -4.42 -3.10
N HIS A 46 8.40 -3.40 -3.73
CA HIS A 46 9.16 -2.25 -4.24
C HIS A 46 9.26 -1.16 -3.17
N GLN A 47 10.47 -0.64 -2.94
CA GLN A 47 10.72 0.39 -1.91
C GLN A 47 10.08 1.75 -2.23
N ALA A 48 9.51 1.93 -3.41
CA ALA A 48 8.75 3.12 -3.79
C ALA A 48 7.24 2.99 -3.49
N VAL A 49 6.83 1.95 -2.76
CA VAL A 49 5.44 1.64 -2.43
C VAL A 49 5.26 1.66 -0.92
N VAL A 50 4.16 2.27 -0.47
CA VAL A 50 3.64 2.15 0.90
C VAL A 50 2.20 1.64 0.82
N GLU A 51 1.91 0.53 1.48
CA GLU A 51 0.55 0.00 1.64
C GLU A 51 -0.02 0.48 2.97
N VAL A 52 -1.29 0.88 2.95
CA VAL A 52 -2.10 1.07 4.16
C VAL A 52 -3.34 0.19 4.14
N GLY A 53 -3.80 -0.26 5.30
CA GLY A 53 -4.98 -1.10 5.45
C GLY A 53 -5.84 -0.71 6.64
N THR A 54 -7.15 -0.57 6.44
CA THR A 54 -8.10 -0.34 7.54
C THR A 54 -8.22 -1.54 8.46
N GLY A 55 -8.80 -1.35 9.64
CA GLY A 55 -9.31 -2.46 10.42
C GLY A 55 -10.56 -3.09 9.76
N ILE A 56 -11.20 -4.00 10.49
CA ILE A 56 -12.51 -4.53 10.12
C ILE A 56 -13.57 -3.47 10.42
N CYS A 57 -14.13 -2.89 9.37
CA CYS A 57 -15.13 -1.83 9.41
C CYS A 57 -16.55 -2.38 9.34
N LYS A 58 -17.49 -1.76 10.06
CA LYS A 58 -18.91 -2.15 10.09
C LYS A 58 -19.71 -1.62 8.91
N ASN A 59 -19.25 -0.54 8.27
CA ASN A 59 -19.90 0.13 7.16
C ASN A 59 -18.90 1.00 6.39
N THR A 60 -19.37 1.57 5.28
CA THR A 60 -18.57 2.42 4.39
C THR A 60 -18.13 3.73 5.03
N ASP A 61 -18.89 4.27 5.97
CA ASP A 61 -18.55 5.52 6.65
C ASP A 61 -17.33 5.34 7.56
N GLN A 62 -17.32 4.24 8.34
CA GLN A 62 -16.16 3.86 9.15
C GLN A 62 -14.94 3.59 8.26
N ALA A 63 -15.11 2.81 7.18
CA ALA A 63 -14.01 2.50 6.27
C ALA A 63 -13.43 3.78 5.63
N ARG A 64 -14.29 4.72 5.21
CA ARG A 64 -13.88 6.02 4.67
C ARG A 64 -13.11 6.84 5.71
N GLN A 65 -13.57 6.86 6.96
CA GLN A 65 -12.90 7.59 8.02
C GLN A 65 -11.50 7.03 8.29
N GLU A 66 -11.38 5.71 8.43
CA GLU A 66 -10.11 5.05 8.72
C GLU A 66 -9.11 5.22 7.56
N ILE A 67 -9.52 4.95 6.31
CA ILE A 67 -8.62 5.07 5.16
C ILE A 67 -8.16 6.52 4.93
N THR A 68 -9.04 7.51 5.19
CA THR A 68 -8.67 8.93 5.08
C THR A 68 -7.63 9.31 6.13
N GLN A 69 -7.75 8.77 7.35
CA GLN A 69 -6.79 9.02 8.42
C GLN A 69 -5.42 8.38 8.11
N LEU A 70 -5.42 7.13 7.61
CA LEU A 70 -4.20 6.44 7.18
C LEU A 70 -3.50 7.19 6.05
N ARG A 71 -4.24 7.57 5.01
CA ARG A 71 -3.72 8.37 3.88
C ARG A 71 -3.09 9.68 4.35
N LYS A 72 -3.77 10.40 5.26
CA LYS A 72 -3.27 11.66 5.82
C LYS A 72 -1.95 11.44 6.56
N THR A 73 -1.88 10.42 7.42
CA THR A 73 -0.66 10.11 8.17
C THR A 73 0.51 9.77 7.25
N VAL A 74 0.31 8.94 6.23
CA VAL A 74 1.38 8.62 5.28
C VAL A 74 1.81 9.85 4.47
N ALA A 75 0.87 10.69 4.03
CA ALA A 75 1.18 11.93 3.31
C ALA A 75 2.00 12.92 4.15
N GLU A 76 1.67 13.05 5.44
CA GLU A 76 2.39 13.90 6.40
C GLU A 76 3.82 13.38 6.61
N LEU A 77 3.99 12.09 6.91
CA LEU A 77 5.29 11.46 7.11
C LEU A 77 6.18 11.48 5.86
N ALA A 78 5.60 11.32 4.68
CA ALA A 78 6.30 11.52 3.42
C ALA A 78 6.76 12.98 3.28
N GLY A 79 5.88 13.93 3.62
CA GLY A 79 6.16 15.37 3.60
C GLY A 79 7.32 15.78 4.51
N GLU A 80 7.41 15.20 5.72
CA GLU A 80 8.52 15.39 6.67
C GLU A 80 9.88 14.97 6.09
N GLN A 81 9.87 14.03 5.14
CA GLN A 81 11.06 13.55 4.42
C GLN A 81 11.30 14.27 3.09
N GLY A 82 10.52 15.32 2.80
CA GLY A 82 10.60 16.05 1.53
C GLY A 82 9.98 15.30 0.33
N LEU A 83 9.20 14.25 0.59
CA LEU A 83 8.57 13.41 -0.42
C LEU A 83 7.08 13.72 -0.57
N ARG A 84 6.44 13.11 -1.57
CA ARG A 84 4.98 13.15 -1.79
C ARG A 84 4.45 11.75 -2.04
N ILE A 85 3.15 11.59 -1.86
CA ILE A 85 2.44 10.37 -2.25
C ILE A 85 1.62 10.58 -3.52
N GLY A 86 1.52 9.54 -4.35
CA GLY A 86 0.64 9.46 -5.51
C GLY A 86 -0.29 8.24 -5.42
N ALA A 87 -1.49 8.34 -6.00
CA ALA A 87 -2.47 7.26 -6.05
C ALA A 87 -3.01 7.13 -7.48
N ALA A 88 -2.56 6.10 -8.21
CA ALA A 88 -3.01 5.72 -9.55
C ALA A 88 -2.53 4.29 -9.84
N GLY A 89 -3.10 3.60 -10.84
CA GLY A 89 -2.75 2.19 -11.10
C GLY A 89 -1.29 1.95 -11.50
N THR A 90 -0.67 2.92 -12.19
CA THR A 90 0.74 2.87 -12.64
C THR A 90 1.35 4.26 -12.61
N HIS A 91 2.68 4.34 -12.46
CA HIS A 91 3.40 5.60 -12.58
C HIS A 91 3.62 5.93 -14.07
N PRO A 92 3.38 7.18 -14.53
CA PRO A 92 3.33 7.50 -15.96
C PRO A 92 4.66 7.36 -16.71
N PHE A 93 5.82 7.47 -16.04
CA PHE A 93 7.12 7.45 -16.73
C PHE A 93 8.29 6.87 -15.90
N SER A 94 8.07 6.45 -14.66
CA SER A 94 9.16 5.85 -13.87
C SER A 94 9.36 4.41 -14.30
N HIS A 95 10.61 4.04 -14.56
CA HIS A 95 10.96 2.70 -15.00
C HIS A 95 11.09 1.76 -13.80
N TRP A 96 10.44 0.59 -13.90
CA TRP A 96 10.47 -0.46 -12.89
C TRP A 96 11.89 -1.01 -12.65
N GLU A 97 12.73 -1.03 -13.68
CA GLU A 97 14.13 -1.50 -13.61
C GLU A 97 14.99 -0.69 -12.62
N LYS A 98 14.62 0.57 -12.38
CA LYS A 98 15.32 1.46 -11.46
C LYS A 98 14.81 1.36 -10.02
N GLN A 99 13.71 0.63 -9.79
CA GLN A 99 13.10 0.54 -8.47
C GLN A 99 13.81 -0.51 -7.62
N LEU A 100 14.13 -0.12 -6.39
CA LEU A 100 14.74 -1.00 -5.41
C LEU A 100 13.70 -1.97 -4.85
N ILE A 101 14.13 -3.18 -4.53
CA ILE A 101 13.33 -4.19 -3.84
C ILE A 101 13.60 -4.09 -2.34
N THR A 102 12.55 -4.18 -1.54
CA THR A 102 12.64 -4.23 -0.08
C THR A 102 13.40 -5.48 0.34
N GLU A 103 14.35 -5.34 1.27
CA GLU A 103 15.10 -6.47 1.80
C GLU A 103 14.22 -7.33 2.71
N HIS A 104 13.65 -8.39 2.15
CA HIS A 104 12.85 -9.35 2.89
C HIS A 104 12.97 -10.75 2.23
N PRO A 105 13.19 -11.84 2.99
CA PRO A 105 13.41 -13.18 2.42
C PRO A 105 12.33 -13.61 1.42
N ARG A 106 11.05 -13.38 1.77
CA ARG A 106 9.91 -13.64 0.89
C ARG A 106 10.01 -12.92 -0.47
N TYR A 107 10.45 -11.67 -0.50
CA TYR A 107 10.57 -10.90 -1.75
C TYR A 107 11.74 -11.41 -2.58
N SER A 108 12.84 -11.83 -1.94
CA SER A 108 13.96 -12.48 -2.63
C SER A 108 13.54 -13.80 -3.27
N GLU A 109 12.72 -14.61 -2.59
CA GLU A 109 12.17 -15.85 -3.16
C GLU A 109 11.29 -15.56 -4.39
N ILE A 110 10.36 -14.62 -4.28
CA ILE A 110 9.48 -14.22 -5.40
C ILE A 110 10.29 -13.75 -6.60
N VAL A 111 11.30 -12.89 -6.38
CA VAL A 111 12.17 -12.40 -7.47
C VAL A 111 13.01 -13.52 -8.05
N ASN A 112 13.48 -14.47 -7.25
CA ASN A 112 14.24 -15.62 -7.73
C ASN A 112 13.37 -16.58 -8.57
N GLU A 113 12.09 -16.73 -8.25
CA GLU A 113 11.19 -17.61 -8.99
C GLU A 113 10.65 -16.96 -10.27
N LEU A 114 10.20 -15.70 -10.19
CA LEU A 114 9.49 -15.01 -11.26
C LEU A 114 10.37 -14.05 -12.08
N GLN A 115 11.58 -13.76 -11.62
CA GLN A 115 12.57 -12.93 -12.31
C GLN A 115 11.99 -11.56 -12.73
N GLU A 116 12.03 -11.23 -14.02
CA GLU A 116 11.54 -9.96 -14.56
C GLU A 116 10.03 -9.78 -14.36
N ALA A 117 9.24 -10.86 -14.31
CA ALA A 117 7.80 -10.75 -14.10
C ALA A 117 7.47 -10.16 -12.71
N ALA A 118 8.21 -10.55 -11.67
CA ALA A 118 8.07 -9.90 -10.36
C ALA A 118 8.59 -8.46 -10.38
N ARG A 119 9.76 -8.22 -10.97
CA ARG A 119 10.38 -6.88 -10.98
C ARG A 119 9.55 -5.84 -11.72
N SER A 120 8.91 -6.24 -12.83
CA SER A 120 8.06 -5.38 -13.65
C SER A 120 6.65 -5.17 -13.09
N ASN A 121 6.26 -5.91 -12.03
CA ASN A 121 4.96 -5.76 -11.36
C ASN A 121 4.92 -4.53 -10.45
N LEU A 122 5.22 -3.35 -11.01
CA LEU A 122 5.17 -2.06 -10.33
C LEU A 122 3.81 -1.41 -10.63
N ILE A 123 2.80 -1.87 -9.89
CA ILE A 123 1.42 -1.40 -9.95
C ILE A 123 0.99 -0.97 -8.54
N PHE A 124 -0.10 -0.20 -8.47
CA PHE A 124 -0.65 0.26 -7.20
C PHE A 124 -2.15 0.00 -7.16
N GLY A 125 -2.58 -0.72 -6.13
CA GLY A 125 -3.93 -1.20 -5.95
C GLY A 125 -4.78 -0.36 -4.99
N LEU A 126 -6.09 -0.49 -5.17
CA LEU A 126 -7.08 -0.30 -4.12
C LEU A 126 -7.86 -1.61 -4.01
N HIS A 127 -7.80 -2.24 -2.85
CA HIS A 127 -8.51 -3.48 -2.57
C HIS A 127 -9.65 -3.22 -1.60
N VAL A 128 -10.82 -3.77 -1.90
CA VAL A 128 -11.96 -3.79 -0.98
C VAL A 128 -12.26 -5.23 -0.61
N HIS A 129 -12.10 -5.53 0.66
CA HIS A 129 -12.37 -6.83 1.26
C HIS A 129 -13.76 -6.78 1.87
N VAL A 130 -14.61 -7.74 1.52
CA VAL A 130 -15.97 -7.88 2.08
C VAL A 130 -16.04 -9.16 2.90
N GLY A 131 -16.35 -9.03 4.18
CA GLY A 131 -16.53 -10.16 5.10
C GLY A 131 -17.95 -10.71 5.03
N PHE A 132 -18.06 -12.03 4.89
CA PHE A 132 -19.33 -12.77 4.85
C PHE A 132 -19.48 -13.64 6.10
N GLN A 133 -20.72 -13.83 6.56
CA GLN A 133 -21.02 -14.65 7.75
C GLN A 133 -20.88 -16.16 7.50
N SER A 134 -21.00 -16.60 6.25
CA SER A 134 -20.83 -18.00 5.86
C SER A 134 -20.28 -18.13 4.46
N ARG A 135 -19.70 -19.29 4.16
CA ARG A 135 -19.18 -19.60 2.82
C ARG A 135 -20.31 -19.67 1.80
N GLU A 136 -21.46 -20.23 2.19
CA GLU A 136 -22.64 -20.37 1.33
C GLU A 136 -23.10 -18.99 0.85
N LEU A 137 -23.10 -17.98 1.73
CA LEU A 137 -23.44 -16.61 1.36
C LEU A 137 -22.40 -15.97 0.41
N ALA A 138 -21.13 -16.39 0.48
CA ALA A 138 -20.06 -15.83 -0.35
C ALA A 138 -20.01 -16.41 -1.78
N ILE A 139 -20.65 -17.56 -2.02
CA ILE A 139 -20.59 -18.28 -3.31
C ILE A 139 -21.93 -18.36 -4.03
N HIS A 140 -23.01 -17.85 -3.43
CA HIS A 140 -24.36 -17.82 -4.00
C HIS A 140 -24.66 -16.48 -4.67
#